data_AF-A0A3P9LBE4-F1
#
_entry.id   AF-A0A3P9LBE4-F1
#
_cell.length_a   1.000
_cell.length_b   1.000
_cell.length_c   1.000
_cell.angle_alpha   90.00
_cell.angle_beta   90.00
_cell.angle_gamma   90.00
#
_symmetry.space_group_name_H-M   'P 1'
#
loop_
_entity.id
_entity.type
_entity.pdbx_description
1 polymer ?
#
loop_
_entity_poly.entity_id
_entity_poly.type
_entity_poly.pdbx_seq_one_letter_code
_entity_poly.pdbx_strand_id
1 'polypeptide(L)'
;MEFVKNFVLVGFKLKEDTWKKCLSVEEKRRVLEEFFDSEENSILYISVNAAGDLAPSTEHNSGSNGKTLYFKKKKKMKLTAENYRRSVLVGNLSVCLQDHAMCGSGLTALKNRGHPADGRQDFERSVLTFKNHLRQQSGRISGRTVLVYPLDFEKVEEAALKMDKGTLSMDTSITLILETTVVNWSHQLEPILQMNTLQEGNPTLYSELHFWKNRHADLENISSQLASSKAQMVVELLEAANSTYFQPWLKVSLEDAENICKYMKPLQKQFERTESLELPKMKNHIAPLMVTVSLVWVNSKYHKYKSHFVFLLREIGGLLIKQAQAYLVPEKLLSEDASDGLKSLQNSLDILQLYRDSYESYGANLTKYKKPGISPEPWSFDPTKVFLELNAFTSDYSLQLHQQFSDAYKLFTEKAADKCVDMIHKVDAAKDLKKKTDYIYQQIGTIFCRVFVNASVPCNAFKTVKMFGSLLEHPLIAVDAEREISSLLNMFDKELNGYKLLYYQHMEKLHYFVPIHWSFPPVAGEVQWAKNLKEQIQDFLSNLKSIPQV
;
A
#
# COMPACT_ATOMS: atom_id res chain seq x y z
N MET A 1 -22.52 -12.32 -46.16
CA MET A 1 -21.46 -12.67 -45.20
C MET A 1 -20.17 -11.87 -45.35
N GLU A 2 -19.52 -11.85 -46.51
CA GLU A 2 -18.21 -11.18 -46.70
C GLU A 2 -18.21 -9.67 -46.41
N PHE A 3 -19.32 -8.99 -46.70
CA PHE A 3 -19.54 -7.60 -46.31
C PHE A 3 -19.38 -7.38 -44.80
N VAL A 4 -20.06 -8.19 -43.97
CA VAL A 4 -19.98 -8.09 -42.51
C VAL A 4 -18.59 -8.47 -42.01
N LYS A 5 -17.99 -9.53 -42.57
CA LYS A 5 -16.62 -9.97 -42.27
C LYS A 5 -15.62 -8.80 -42.37
N ASN A 6 -15.66 -8.03 -43.46
CA ASN A 6 -14.71 -6.95 -43.68
C ASN A 6 -14.84 -5.83 -42.63
N PHE A 7 -16.07 -5.44 -42.27
CA PHE A 7 -16.30 -4.44 -41.23
C PHE A 7 -15.90 -4.93 -39.84
N VAL A 8 -16.10 -6.22 -39.55
CA VAL A 8 -15.73 -6.83 -38.25
C VAL A 8 -14.22 -6.94 -38.12
N LEU A 9 -13.52 -7.46 -39.13
CA LEU A 9 -12.06 -7.61 -39.09
C LEU A 9 -11.34 -6.26 -38.99
N VAL A 10 -11.75 -5.28 -39.80
CA VAL A 10 -11.20 -3.92 -39.73
C VAL A 10 -11.61 -3.21 -38.43
N GLY A 11 -12.89 -3.34 -38.04
CA GLY A 11 -13.44 -2.66 -36.88
C GLY A 11 -12.82 -3.13 -35.56
N PHE A 12 -12.50 -4.40 -35.43
CA PHE A 12 -11.87 -4.98 -34.25
C PHE A 12 -10.36 -5.22 -34.38
N LYS A 13 -9.77 -4.91 -35.53
CA LYS A 13 -8.35 -5.20 -35.84
C LYS A 13 -8.00 -6.68 -35.62
N LEU A 14 -8.89 -7.57 -36.05
CA LEU A 14 -8.74 -9.02 -35.88
C LEU A 14 -8.17 -9.68 -37.14
N LYS A 15 -7.52 -10.84 -36.97
CA LYS A 15 -7.07 -11.69 -38.07
C LYS A 15 -8.22 -12.49 -38.64
N GLU A 16 -8.07 -12.98 -39.87
CA GLU A 16 -9.12 -13.75 -40.54
C GLU A 16 -9.48 -15.06 -39.81
N ASP A 17 -8.53 -15.65 -39.08
CA ASP A 17 -8.72 -16.91 -38.38
C ASP A 17 -9.77 -16.84 -37.27
N THR A 18 -9.94 -15.69 -36.59
CA THR A 18 -11.01 -15.52 -35.58
C THR A 18 -12.40 -15.45 -36.21
N TRP A 19 -12.52 -14.95 -37.44
CA TRP A 19 -13.77 -15.02 -38.19
C TRP A 19 -14.09 -16.47 -38.60
N LYS A 20 -13.08 -17.23 -39.06
CA LYS A 20 -13.24 -18.66 -39.38
C LYS A 20 -13.66 -19.47 -38.15
N LYS A 21 -13.04 -19.22 -36.99
CA LYS A 21 -13.40 -19.82 -35.69
C LYS A 21 -14.82 -19.44 -35.24
N CYS A 22 -15.29 -18.24 -35.56
CA CYS A 22 -16.67 -17.84 -35.29
C CYS A 22 -17.66 -18.66 -36.14
N LEU A 23 -17.36 -18.82 -37.43
CA LEU A 23 -18.20 -19.59 -38.36
C LEU A 23 -18.18 -21.10 -38.09
N SER A 24 -17.14 -21.64 -37.46
CA SER A 24 -17.10 -23.07 -37.09
C SER A 24 -18.03 -23.41 -35.92
N VAL A 25 -18.53 -22.41 -35.19
CA VAL A 25 -19.54 -22.59 -34.14
C VAL A 25 -20.92 -22.44 -34.74
N GLU A 26 -21.70 -23.52 -34.77
CA GLU A 26 -22.98 -23.59 -35.48
C GLU A 26 -24.02 -22.57 -35.00
N GLU A 27 -24.13 -22.36 -33.70
CA GLU A 27 -25.03 -21.35 -33.10
C GLU A 27 -24.71 -19.93 -33.57
N LYS A 28 -23.41 -19.57 -33.63
CA LYS A 28 -22.96 -18.23 -34.05
C LYS A 28 -23.14 -18.02 -35.54
N ARG A 29 -22.90 -19.06 -36.35
CA ARG A 29 -23.14 -19.04 -37.79
C ARG A 29 -24.63 -18.83 -38.08
N ARG A 30 -25.51 -19.54 -37.36
CA ARG A 30 -26.96 -19.44 -37.54
C ARG A 30 -27.48 -18.02 -37.29
N VAL A 31 -27.02 -17.34 -36.25
CA VAL A 31 -27.39 -15.94 -35.97
C VAL A 31 -27.00 -15.00 -37.12
N LEU A 32 -25.82 -15.22 -37.71
CA LEU A 32 -25.36 -14.42 -38.85
C LEU A 32 -26.21 -14.69 -40.11
N GLU A 33 -26.54 -15.94 -40.39
CA GLU A 33 -27.38 -16.35 -41.53
C GLU A 33 -28.82 -15.83 -41.38
N GLU A 34 -29.40 -15.97 -40.19
CA GLU A 34 -30.73 -15.45 -39.86
C GLU A 34 -30.84 -13.94 -40.09
N PHE A 35 -29.77 -13.16 -39.88
CA PHE A 35 -29.78 -11.74 -40.22
C PHE A 35 -29.89 -11.48 -41.74
N PHE A 36 -29.30 -12.31 -42.61
CA PHE A 36 -29.42 -12.12 -44.06
C PHE A 36 -30.77 -12.64 -44.58
N ASP A 37 -31.23 -13.79 -44.06
CA ASP A 37 -32.32 -14.56 -44.64
C ASP A 37 -33.70 -14.23 -44.05
N SER A 38 -33.78 -13.73 -42.80
CA SER A 38 -35.03 -13.34 -42.16
C SER A 38 -35.41 -11.90 -42.47
N GLU A 39 -36.68 -11.65 -42.75
CA GLU A 39 -37.23 -10.30 -42.93
C GLU A 39 -37.50 -9.59 -41.60
N GLU A 40 -37.71 -10.36 -40.53
CA GLU A 40 -38.04 -9.84 -39.21
C GLU A 40 -36.81 -9.38 -38.44
N ASN A 41 -35.70 -10.10 -38.58
CA ASN A 41 -34.42 -9.77 -37.95
C ASN A 41 -33.79 -8.55 -38.63
N SER A 42 -34.06 -7.38 -38.05
CA SER A 42 -33.67 -6.08 -38.60
C SER A 42 -32.31 -5.59 -38.09
N ILE A 43 -31.77 -6.19 -37.02
CA ILE A 43 -30.52 -5.75 -36.39
C ILE A 43 -29.67 -6.96 -36.03
N LEU A 44 -28.36 -6.85 -36.29
CA LEU A 44 -27.32 -7.77 -35.87
C LEU A 44 -26.27 -7.01 -35.09
N TYR A 45 -25.90 -7.52 -33.91
CA TYR A 45 -24.80 -7.03 -33.09
C TYR A 45 -23.65 -8.02 -33.13
N ILE A 46 -22.42 -7.51 -33.12
CA ILE A 46 -21.19 -8.31 -33.05
C ILE A 46 -20.28 -7.68 -32.02
N SER A 47 -19.97 -8.42 -30.97
CA SER A 47 -19.00 -8.04 -29.94
C SER A 47 -17.86 -9.07 -29.85
N VAL A 48 -16.83 -8.72 -29.08
CA VAL A 48 -15.70 -9.61 -28.76
C VAL A 48 -15.75 -9.91 -27.28
N ASN A 49 -15.73 -11.19 -26.90
CA ASN A 49 -15.75 -11.60 -25.50
C ASN A 49 -14.36 -11.43 -24.84
N ALA A 50 -14.27 -11.64 -23.53
CA ALA A 50 -13.00 -11.51 -22.78
C ALA A 50 -11.89 -12.47 -23.27
N ALA A 51 -12.26 -13.56 -23.94
CA ALA A 51 -11.33 -14.53 -24.53
C ALA A 51 -10.85 -14.13 -25.95
N GLY A 52 -11.33 -13.01 -26.51
CA GLY A 52 -10.97 -12.54 -27.86
C GLY A 52 -11.79 -13.18 -28.98
N ASP A 53 -12.84 -13.94 -28.67
CA ASP A 53 -13.72 -14.58 -29.65
C ASP A 53 -14.92 -13.69 -30.02
N LEU A 54 -15.35 -13.77 -31.28
CA LEU A 54 -16.53 -13.07 -31.78
C LEU A 54 -17.83 -13.67 -31.25
N ALA A 55 -18.77 -12.81 -30.86
CA ALA A 55 -20.10 -13.17 -30.37
C ALA A 55 -21.17 -12.38 -31.15
N PRO A 56 -21.77 -12.96 -32.20
CA PRO A 56 -22.92 -12.37 -32.89
C PRO A 56 -24.22 -12.57 -32.09
N SER A 57 -25.08 -11.56 -32.03
CA SER A 57 -26.38 -11.61 -31.36
C SER A 57 -27.43 -10.73 -32.07
N THR A 58 -28.71 -11.08 -31.91
CA THR A 58 -29.85 -10.26 -32.37
C THR A 58 -30.27 -9.23 -31.33
N GLU A 59 -29.97 -9.48 -30.06
CA GLU A 59 -30.22 -8.58 -28.93
C GLU A 59 -28.93 -7.87 -28.48
N HIS A 60 -29.08 -6.65 -27.95
CA HIS A 60 -27.97 -5.89 -27.43
C HIS A 60 -27.62 -6.36 -26.01
N ASN A 61 -26.45 -6.98 -25.85
CA ASN A 61 -25.93 -7.36 -24.54
C ASN A 61 -25.11 -6.22 -23.93
N SER A 62 -25.75 -5.44 -23.05
CA SER A 62 -25.13 -4.30 -22.34
C SER A 62 -24.01 -4.69 -21.36
N GLY A 63 -23.77 -5.99 -21.12
CA GLY A 63 -22.82 -6.49 -20.14
C GLY A 63 -21.36 -6.63 -20.62
N SER A 64 -21.08 -6.46 -21.92
CA SER A 64 -19.70 -6.49 -22.43
C SER A 64 -19.13 -5.08 -22.47
N ASN A 65 -18.13 -4.78 -21.65
CA ASN A 65 -17.38 -3.50 -21.63
C ASN A 65 -16.58 -3.19 -22.93
N GLY A 66 -16.87 -3.89 -24.03
CA GLY A 66 -16.15 -3.81 -25.29
C GLY A 66 -16.93 -3.07 -26.38
N LYS A 67 -16.18 -2.60 -27.38
CA LYS A 67 -16.71 -2.08 -28.65
C LYS A 67 -17.71 -3.10 -29.26
N THR A 68 -18.88 -2.64 -29.71
CA THR A 68 -19.89 -3.50 -30.37
C THR A 68 -20.25 -2.91 -31.73
N LEU A 69 -20.09 -3.70 -32.79
CA LEU A 69 -20.54 -3.29 -34.12
C LEU A 69 -22.00 -3.70 -34.31
N TYR A 70 -22.81 -2.82 -34.90
CA TYR A 70 -24.18 -3.15 -35.28
C TYR A 70 -24.41 -2.97 -36.77
N PHE A 71 -25.26 -3.83 -37.30
CA PHE A 71 -25.72 -3.83 -38.68
C PHE A 71 -27.25 -3.78 -38.65
N LYS A 72 -27.84 -2.65 -39.05
CA LYS A 72 -29.29 -2.43 -39.02
C LYS A 72 -29.85 -2.29 -40.42
N LYS A 73 -30.86 -3.08 -40.76
CA LYS A 73 -31.62 -2.93 -42.01
C LYS A 73 -32.45 -1.65 -41.94
N LYS A 74 -32.40 -0.83 -42.99
CA LYS A 74 -33.22 0.40 -43.11
C LYS A 74 -34.71 0.10 -43.24
N LYS A 75 -35.04 -1.08 -43.78
CA LYS A 75 -36.40 -1.61 -43.96
C LYS A 75 -36.39 -3.12 -43.68
N LYS A 76 -37.52 -3.68 -43.24
CA LYS A 76 -37.70 -5.14 -43.08
C LYS A 76 -37.65 -5.80 -44.46
N MET A 77 -36.57 -6.52 -44.75
CA MET A 77 -36.37 -7.21 -46.03
C MET A 77 -35.24 -8.25 -45.94
N LYS A 78 -35.22 -9.20 -46.87
CA LYS A 78 -34.07 -10.11 -47.08
C LYS A 78 -32.92 -9.38 -47.75
N LEU A 79 -31.70 -9.69 -47.34
CA LEU A 79 -30.50 -9.09 -47.90
C LEU A 79 -29.97 -9.95 -49.04
N THR A 80 -29.86 -9.37 -50.23
CA THR A 80 -29.32 -10.00 -51.44
C THR A 80 -27.99 -9.36 -51.83
N ALA A 81 -27.26 -10.00 -52.75
CA ALA A 81 -25.98 -9.48 -53.28
C ALA A 81 -26.09 -8.07 -53.91
N GLU A 82 -27.29 -7.64 -54.29
CA GLU A 82 -27.50 -6.35 -54.95
C GLU A 82 -27.93 -5.24 -53.97
N ASN A 83 -28.58 -5.60 -52.86
CA ASN A 83 -29.22 -4.61 -51.97
C ASN A 83 -28.41 -4.28 -50.71
N TYR A 84 -27.47 -5.14 -50.30
CA TYR A 84 -26.86 -5.07 -48.96
C TYR A 84 -26.16 -3.73 -48.68
N ARG A 85 -25.50 -3.11 -49.68
CA ARG A 85 -24.76 -1.84 -49.51
C ARG A 85 -25.66 -0.64 -49.24
N ARG A 86 -26.87 -0.62 -49.81
CA ARG A 86 -27.80 0.51 -49.72
C ARG A 86 -28.79 0.35 -48.57
N SER A 87 -29.07 -0.90 -48.21
CA SER A 87 -30.12 -1.27 -47.25
C SER A 87 -29.62 -1.50 -45.82
N VAL A 88 -28.30 -1.62 -45.59
CA VAL A 88 -27.73 -1.82 -44.25
C VAL A 88 -27.04 -0.54 -43.75
N LEU A 89 -27.42 -0.11 -42.55
CA LEU A 89 -26.71 0.87 -41.74
C LEU A 89 -25.67 0.13 -40.89
N VAL A 90 -24.41 0.54 -41.01
CA VAL A 90 -23.33 0.02 -40.20
C VAL A 90 -22.94 1.09 -39.19
N GLY A 91 -22.86 0.72 -37.92
CA GLY A 91 -22.40 1.63 -36.88
C GLY A 91 -21.69 0.91 -35.75
N ASN A 92 -21.14 1.71 -34.85
CA ASN A 92 -20.40 1.25 -33.69
C ASN A 92 -21.06 1.78 -32.42
N LEU A 93 -21.34 0.90 -31.48
CA LEU A 93 -21.75 1.20 -30.12
C LEU A 93 -20.52 1.06 -29.24
N SER A 94 -19.92 2.19 -28.89
CA SER A 94 -18.98 2.27 -27.77
C SER A 94 -19.78 2.35 -26.47
N VAL A 95 -19.34 1.62 -25.43
CA VAL A 95 -19.91 1.71 -24.08
C VAL A 95 -19.54 3.05 -23.43
N CYS A 96 -18.52 3.74 -23.95
CA CYS A 96 -18.09 5.03 -23.44
C CYS A 96 -19.07 6.13 -23.86
N LEU A 97 -19.90 6.60 -22.93
CA LEU A 97 -20.76 7.78 -23.09
C LEU A 97 -19.98 9.02 -23.58
N GLN A 98 -18.67 9.10 -23.31
CA GLN A 98 -17.81 10.20 -23.77
C GLN A 98 -17.68 10.22 -25.31
N ASP A 99 -17.65 9.06 -25.96
CA ASP A 99 -17.56 8.94 -27.42
C ASP A 99 -18.84 9.41 -28.12
N HIS A 100 -19.99 9.22 -27.46
CA HIS A 100 -21.30 9.67 -27.94
C HIS A 100 -21.53 11.17 -27.68
N ALA A 101 -20.96 11.72 -26.60
CA ALA A 101 -20.97 13.16 -26.34
C ALA A 101 -20.18 13.97 -27.39
N MET A 102 -19.18 13.33 -28.03
CA MET A 102 -18.38 13.90 -29.14
C MET A 102 -19.08 13.84 -30.51
N CYS A 103 -20.20 13.10 -30.66
CA CYS A 103 -20.99 13.01 -31.90
C CYS A 103 -21.79 14.28 -32.22
N GLY A 104 -21.22 15.46 -31.98
CA GLY A 104 -21.81 16.76 -32.28
C GLY A 104 -22.13 16.97 -33.77
N SER A 105 -21.40 16.29 -34.66
CA SER A 105 -21.49 16.41 -36.13
C SER A 105 -22.75 15.77 -36.73
N GLY A 106 -23.24 14.66 -36.18
CA GLY A 106 -24.46 14.00 -36.65
C GLY A 106 -25.73 14.80 -36.34
N LEU A 107 -25.75 15.47 -35.17
CA LEU A 107 -26.86 16.32 -34.74
C LEU A 107 -26.87 17.68 -35.46
N THR A 108 -25.71 18.20 -35.87
CA THR A 108 -25.64 19.40 -36.73
C THR A 108 -26.15 19.12 -38.14
N ALA A 109 -26.07 17.88 -38.64
CA ALA A 109 -26.66 17.52 -39.92
C ALA A 109 -28.21 17.55 -39.91
N LEU A 110 -28.85 17.34 -38.74
CA LEU A 110 -30.30 17.49 -38.57
C LEU A 110 -30.76 18.96 -38.67
N LYS A 111 -29.85 19.92 -38.46
CA LYS A 111 -30.07 21.36 -38.68
C LYS A 111 -30.53 21.66 -40.12
N ASN A 112 -30.21 20.80 -41.09
CA ASN A 112 -30.46 21.06 -42.50
C ASN A 112 -31.66 20.30 -43.08
N ARG A 113 -32.46 19.59 -42.29
CA ARG A 113 -33.62 18.83 -42.79
C ARG A 113 -34.95 19.39 -42.30
N GLY A 114 -35.63 20.15 -43.18
CA GLY A 114 -37.09 20.16 -43.33
C GLY A 114 -38.02 20.60 -42.19
N HIS A 115 -37.53 21.00 -41.01
CA HIS A 115 -38.42 21.42 -39.90
C HIS A 115 -38.91 22.88 -40.06
N PRO A 116 -40.19 23.18 -39.72
CA PRO A 116 -40.73 24.54 -39.64
C PRO A 116 -39.88 25.41 -38.71
N ALA A 117 -39.77 26.72 -39.00
CA ALA A 117 -38.88 27.63 -38.27
C ALA A 117 -39.14 27.67 -36.75
N ASP A 118 -40.41 27.52 -36.34
CA ASP A 118 -40.85 27.60 -34.95
C ASP A 118 -40.39 26.39 -34.10
N GLY A 119 -40.57 25.17 -34.63
CA GLY A 119 -40.11 23.94 -33.96
C GLY A 119 -38.61 23.67 -34.05
N ARG A 120 -37.88 24.42 -34.89
CA ARG A 120 -36.43 24.25 -35.07
C ARG A 120 -35.65 24.76 -33.86
N GLN A 121 -36.03 25.92 -33.31
CA GLN A 121 -35.35 26.47 -32.13
C GLN A 121 -35.56 25.59 -30.89
N ASP A 122 -36.77 25.08 -30.68
CA ASP A 122 -37.07 24.19 -29.55
C ASP A 122 -36.37 22.84 -29.67
N PHE A 123 -36.27 22.29 -30.89
CA PHE A 123 -35.47 21.10 -31.16
C PHE A 123 -33.97 21.36 -30.90
N GLU A 124 -33.44 22.50 -31.33
CA GLU A 124 -32.04 22.88 -31.09
C GLU A 124 -31.74 23.02 -29.60
N ARG A 125 -32.61 23.70 -28.84
CA ARG A 125 -32.52 23.79 -27.38
C ARG A 125 -32.57 22.43 -26.70
N SER A 126 -33.49 21.56 -27.13
CA SER A 126 -33.63 20.21 -26.59
C SER A 126 -32.38 19.35 -26.85
N VAL A 127 -31.82 19.43 -28.06
CA VAL A 127 -30.57 18.73 -28.42
C VAL A 127 -29.38 19.25 -27.63
N LEU A 128 -29.25 20.56 -27.45
CA LEU A 128 -28.17 21.15 -26.68
C LEU A 128 -28.29 20.82 -25.18
N THR A 129 -29.51 20.80 -24.65
CA THR A 129 -29.81 20.38 -23.28
C THR A 129 -29.44 18.92 -23.06
N PHE A 130 -29.80 18.05 -24.00
CA PHE A 130 -29.44 16.63 -23.98
C PHE A 130 -27.92 16.43 -24.04
N LYS A 131 -27.20 17.18 -24.89
CA LYS A 131 -25.73 17.14 -24.96
C LYS A 131 -25.08 17.55 -23.65
N ASN A 132 -25.55 18.63 -23.01
CA ASN A 132 -25.03 19.09 -21.73
C ASN A 132 -25.27 18.05 -20.62
N HIS A 133 -26.45 17.44 -20.58
CA HIS A 133 -26.75 16.34 -19.66
C HIS A 133 -25.86 15.13 -19.92
N LEU A 134 -25.69 14.70 -21.17
CA LEU A 134 -24.80 13.59 -21.51
C LEU A 134 -23.35 13.86 -21.10
N ARG A 135 -22.83 15.08 -21.31
CA ARG A 135 -21.49 15.47 -20.87
C ARG A 135 -21.35 15.40 -19.34
N GLN A 136 -22.34 15.91 -18.60
CA GLN A 136 -22.33 15.82 -17.13
C GLN A 136 -22.39 14.39 -16.63
N GLN A 137 -23.32 13.57 -17.15
CA GLN A 137 -23.47 12.17 -16.75
C GLN A 137 -22.24 11.35 -17.13
N SER A 138 -21.70 11.57 -18.32
CA SER A 138 -20.46 10.94 -18.75
C SER A 138 -19.28 11.33 -17.86
N GLY A 139 -19.19 12.60 -17.45
CA GLY A 139 -18.21 13.05 -16.48
C GLY A 139 -18.36 12.31 -15.15
N ARG A 140 -19.56 12.32 -14.56
CA ARG A 140 -19.86 11.66 -13.29
C ARG A 140 -19.52 10.16 -13.29
N ILE A 141 -19.88 9.44 -14.36
CA ILE A 141 -19.55 8.02 -14.54
C ILE A 141 -18.03 7.79 -14.59
N SER A 142 -17.28 8.79 -15.06
CA SER A 142 -15.82 8.74 -15.15
C SER A 142 -15.11 9.33 -13.92
N GLY A 143 -15.86 9.70 -12.88
CA GLY A 143 -15.32 10.38 -11.69
C GLY A 143 -14.81 11.80 -11.94
N ARG A 144 -15.34 12.49 -12.97
CA ARG A 144 -14.93 13.84 -13.36
C ARG A 144 -16.11 14.81 -13.37
N THR A 145 -15.92 15.97 -12.76
CA THR A 145 -16.86 17.08 -12.74
C THR A 145 -16.66 17.92 -13.99
N VAL A 146 -17.71 18.10 -14.77
CA VAL A 146 -17.70 18.93 -15.99
C VAL A 146 -18.54 20.17 -15.74
N LEU A 147 -17.91 21.35 -15.84
CA LEU A 147 -18.58 22.63 -15.65
C LEU A 147 -19.59 22.89 -16.78
N VAL A 148 -20.77 23.32 -16.37
CA VAL A 148 -21.91 23.49 -17.28
C VAL A 148 -22.02 24.94 -17.70
N TYR A 149 -22.11 25.16 -19.00
CA TYR A 149 -22.40 26.47 -19.58
C TYR A 149 -23.90 26.52 -19.94
N PRO A 150 -24.59 27.65 -19.69
CA PRO A 150 -25.97 27.84 -20.13
C PRO A 150 -26.13 27.71 -21.65
N LEU A 151 -27.34 27.37 -22.10
CA LEU A 151 -27.65 27.18 -23.53
C LEU A 151 -27.42 28.46 -24.35
N ASP A 152 -27.69 29.61 -23.75
CA ASP A 152 -27.51 30.93 -24.36
C ASP A 152 -26.06 31.43 -24.33
N PHE A 153 -25.10 30.63 -23.87
CA PHE A 153 -23.69 31.04 -23.77
C PHE A 153 -23.06 31.32 -25.15
N GLU A 154 -23.60 30.76 -26.23
CA GLU A 154 -23.17 31.10 -27.60
C GLU A 154 -23.32 32.62 -27.89
N LYS A 155 -24.34 33.27 -27.30
CA LYS A 155 -24.53 34.73 -27.41
C LYS A 155 -23.40 35.50 -26.71
N VAL A 156 -22.86 34.95 -25.62
CA VAL A 156 -21.72 35.51 -24.89
C VAL A 156 -20.45 35.37 -25.72
N GLU A 157 -20.22 34.21 -26.34
CA GLU A 157 -19.06 33.97 -27.22
C GLU A 157 -19.10 34.87 -28.46
N GLU A 158 -20.27 35.01 -29.09
CA GLU A 158 -20.47 35.93 -30.22
C GLU A 158 -20.32 37.40 -29.82
N ALA A 159 -20.75 37.79 -28.62
CA ALA A 159 -20.55 39.13 -28.10
C ALA A 159 -19.07 39.40 -27.78
N ALA A 160 -18.37 38.44 -27.19
CA ALA A 160 -16.94 38.55 -26.89
C ALA A 160 -16.08 38.71 -28.13
N LEU A 161 -16.41 38.00 -29.22
CA LEU A 161 -15.75 38.17 -30.52
C LEU A 161 -15.99 39.55 -31.16
N LYS A 162 -17.09 40.22 -30.81
CA LYS A 162 -17.43 41.58 -31.28
C LYS A 162 -16.85 42.68 -30.39
N MET A 163 -16.57 42.38 -29.11
CA MET A 163 -16.05 43.33 -28.12
C MET A 163 -14.59 43.77 -28.34
N ASP A 164 -13.83 43.05 -29.16
CA ASP A 164 -12.46 43.42 -29.56
C ASP A 164 -12.38 44.72 -30.41
N LYS A 165 -13.54 45.33 -30.72
CA LYS A 165 -13.68 46.62 -31.42
C LYS A 165 -14.49 47.65 -30.61
N GLY A 166 -14.00 47.95 -29.41
CA GLY A 166 -14.24 49.20 -28.68
C GLY A 166 -15.69 49.68 -28.57
N THR A 167 -16.36 49.33 -27.47
CA THR A 167 -17.12 50.20 -26.53
C THR A 167 -17.89 49.28 -25.59
N LEU A 168 -17.66 49.40 -24.28
CA LEU A 168 -18.33 48.64 -23.23
C LEU A 168 -19.77 49.13 -23.04
N SER A 169 -20.71 48.49 -23.75
CA SER A 169 -22.11 48.42 -23.34
C SER A 169 -22.49 46.95 -23.30
N MET A 170 -22.26 46.31 -22.16
CA MET A 170 -22.73 44.94 -21.93
C MET A 170 -24.25 44.98 -21.81
N ASP A 171 -24.92 44.35 -22.76
CA ASP A 171 -26.37 44.13 -22.72
C ASP A 171 -26.74 43.43 -21.40
N THR A 172 -27.77 43.94 -20.71
CA THR A 172 -28.32 43.38 -19.47
C THR A 172 -28.58 41.87 -19.60
N SER A 173 -28.95 41.40 -20.81
CA SER A 173 -29.13 39.98 -21.09
C SER A 173 -27.84 39.16 -21.01
N ILE A 174 -26.69 39.71 -21.41
CA ILE A 174 -25.39 39.00 -21.39
C ILE A 174 -24.87 38.91 -19.96
N THR A 175 -25.00 40.00 -19.20
CA THR A 175 -24.67 40.03 -17.77
C THR A 175 -25.46 38.97 -17.02
N LEU A 176 -26.78 38.87 -17.24
CA LEU A 176 -27.62 37.85 -16.58
C LEU A 176 -27.17 36.41 -16.90
N ILE A 177 -26.75 36.13 -18.14
CA ILE A 177 -26.25 34.81 -18.55
C ILE A 177 -24.94 34.49 -17.83
N LEU A 178 -24.05 35.46 -17.73
CA LEU A 178 -22.76 35.30 -17.03
C LEU A 178 -22.96 35.09 -15.53
N GLU A 179 -23.83 35.86 -14.88
CA GLU A 179 -24.17 35.70 -13.45
C GLU A 179 -24.77 34.33 -13.17
N THR A 180 -25.75 33.91 -13.99
CA THR A 180 -26.36 32.59 -13.90
C THR A 180 -25.33 31.47 -14.10
N THR A 181 -24.34 31.67 -14.97
CA THR A 181 -23.23 30.72 -15.18
C THR A 181 -22.43 30.54 -13.90
N VAL A 182 -22.02 31.64 -13.26
CA VAL A 182 -21.21 31.61 -12.03
C VAL A 182 -21.99 31.02 -10.85
N VAL A 183 -23.29 31.33 -10.71
CA VAL A 183 -24.15 30.70 -9.69
C VAL A 183 -24.29 29.20 -9.92
N ASN A 184 -24.46 28.76 -11.18
CA ASN A 184 -24.53 27.33 -11.46
C ASN A 184 -23.20 26.61 -11.19
N TRP A 185 -22.06 27.24 -11.44
CA TRP A 185 -20.75 26.70 -11.07
C TRP A 185 -20.59 26.65 -9.55
N SER A 186 -21.09 27.65 -8.81
CA SER A 186 -21.02 27.66 -7.35
C SER A 186 -21.73 26.46 -6.75
N HIS A 187 -22.98 26.21 -7.15
CA HIS A 187 -23.74 25.06 -6.66
C HIS A 187 -23.15 23.72 -7.07
N GLN A 188 -22.44 23.65 -8.20
CA GLN A 188 -21.75 22.42 -8.63
C GLN A 188 -20.47 22.17 -7.81
N LEU A 189 -19.70 23.22 -7.52
CA LEU A 189 -18.38 23.11 -6.89
C LEU A 189 -18.45 23.07 -5.36
N GLU A 190 -19.45 23.71 -4.75
CA GLU A 190 -19.62 23.73 -3.30
C GLU A 190 -19.61 22.34 -2.65
N PRO A 191 -20.44 21.35 -3.07
CA PRO A 191 -20.42 20.02 -2.45
C PRO A 191 -19.10 19.30 -2.67
N ILE A 192 -18.42 19.56 -3.80
CA ILE A 192 -17.15 18.93 -4.14
C ILE A 192 -16.07 19.46 -3.19
N LEU A 193 -15.96 20.78 -3.06
CA LEU A 193 -14.97 21.46 -2.21
C LEU A 193 -15.19 21.20 -0.71
N GLN A 194 -16.44 20.96 -0.29
CA GLN A 194 -16.79 20.61 1.09
C GLN A 194 -16.69 19.09 1.40
N MET A 195 -16.47 18.24 0.40
CA MET A 195 -16.44 16.78 0.58
C MET A 195 -15.15 16.36 1.32
N ASN A 196 -15.30 16.04 2.61
CA ASN A 196 -14.19 15.86 3.55
C ASN A 196 -13.89 14.39 3.92
N THR A 197 -14.75 13.45 3.54
CA THR A 197 -14.61 12.03 3.90
C THR A 197 -15.32 11.14 2.87
N LEU A 198 -14.88 9.89 2.75
CA LEU A 198 -15.72 8.82 2.23
C LEU A 198 -17.02 8.76 3.06
N GLN A 199 -18.18 8.69 2.41
CA GLN A 199 -19.44 8.46 3.11
C GLN A 199 -19.33 7.15 3.90
N GLU A 200 -19.81 7.18 5.15
CA GLU A 200 -19.77 6.08 6.12
C GLU A 200 -20.25 4.75 5.50
N GLY A 201 -19.29 3.95 5.07
CA GLY A 201 -19.53 2.63 4.50
C GLY A 201 -18.18 1.94 4.42
N ASN A 202 -18.06 0.81 5.13
CA ASN A 202 -16.82 0.11 5.47
C ASN A 202 -15.75 0.23 4.37
N PRO A 203 -14.89 1.26 4.44
CA PRO A 203 -14.02 1.56 3.34
C PRO A 203 -12.91 0.54 3.37
N THR A 204 -12.84 -0.30 2.35
CA THR A 204 -11.59 -1.03 2.15
C THR A 204 -10.51 0.01 1.95
N LEU A 205 -9.38 -0.10 2.62
CA LEU A 205 -8.21 0.78 2.48
C LEU A 205 -7.84 1.13 1.01
N TYR A 206 -8.14 0.21 0.08
CA TYR A 206 -7.98 0.43 -1.36
C TYR A 206 -8.93 1.51 -1.92
N SER A 207 -10.17 1.54 -1.44
CA SER A 207 -11.18 2.53 -1.81
C SER A 207 -10.81 3.95 -1.38
N GLU A 208 -10.03 4.10 -0.31
CA GLU A 208 -9.61 5.38 0.25
C GLU A 208 -8.49 6.04 -0.55
N LEU A 209 -7.44 5.27 -0.86
CA LEU A 209 -6.37 5.74 -1.75
C LEU A 209 -6.91 6.04 -3.16
N HIS A 210 -7.80 5.19 -3.67
CA HIS A 210 -8.43 5.42 -4.95
C HIS A 210 -9.36 6.64 -4.91
N PHE A 211 -10.08 6.87 -3.81
CA PHE A 211 -10.87 8.08 -3.58
C PHE A 211 -10.01 9.33 -3.65
N TRP A 212 -8.89 9.39 -2.92
CA TRP A 212 -8.00 10.57 -2.97
C TRP A 212 -7.35 10.78 -4.34
N LYS A 213 -6.99 9.69 -5.04
CA LYS A 213 -6.49 9.75 -6.42
C LYS A 213 -7.53 10.30 -7.39
N ASN A 214 -8.77 9.82 -7.30
CA ASN A 214 -9.87 10.28 -8.14
C ASN A 214 -10.26 11.73 -7.80
N ARG A 215 -10.26 12.09 -6.51
CA ARG A 215 -10.52 13.45 -6.03
C ARG A 215 -9.46 14.43 -6.52
N HIS A 216 -8.18 14.06 -6.47
CA HIS A 216 -7.08 14.84 -7.03
C HIS A 216 -7.27 15.04 -8.54
N ALA A 217 -7.51 13.96 -9.29
CA ALA A 217 -7.76 14.04 -10.73
C ALA A 217 -8.97 14.92 -11.08
N ASP A 218 -10.01 14.90 -10.24
CA ASP A 218 -11.19 15.74 -10.43
C ASP A 218 -10.90 17.22 -10.14
N LEU A 219 -10.18 17.53 -9.05
CA LEU A 219 -9.75 18.91 -8.75
C LEU A 219 -8.82 19.48 -9.82
N GLU A 220 -7.89 18.67 -10.33
CA GLU A 220 -7.01 19.06 -11.43
C GLU A 220 -7.81 19.32 -12.71
N ASN A 221 -8.81 18.48 -12.99
CA ASN A 221 -9.73 18.68 -14.11
C ASN A 221 -10.58 19.96 -13.94
N ILE A 222 -11.10 20.24 -12.75
CA ILE A 222 -11.83 21.50 -12.46
C ILE A 222 -10.92 22.72 -12.64
N SER A 223 -9.71 22.69 -12.08
CA SER A 223 -8.72 23.76 -12.23
C SER A 223 -8.41 24.00 -13.71
N SER A 224 -8.19 22.94 -14.51
CA SER A 224 -7.95 23.07 -15.95
C SER A 224 -9.14 23.66 -16.73
N GLN A 225 -10.37 23.33 -16.33
CA GLN A 225 -11.57 23.87 -16.95
C GLN A 225 -11.75 25.36 -16.64
N LEU A 226 -11.46 25.77 -15.41
CA LEU A 226 -11.52 27.17 -14.98
C LEU A 226 -10.36 28.01 -15.56
N ALA A 227 -9.24 27.38 -15.89
CA ALA A 227 -8.13 27.99 -16.64
C ALA A 227 -8.37 28.07 -18.17
N SER A 228 -9.48 27.50 -18.68
CA SER A 228 -9.78 27.53 -20.11
C SER A 228 -10.12 28.94 -20.60
N SER A 229 -9.86 29.23 -21.88
CA SER A 229 -10.17 30.54 -22.49
C SER A 229 -11.64 30.93 -22.34
N LYS A 230 -12.55 29.95 -22.41
CA LYS A 230 -13.99 30.16 -22.23
C LYS A 230 -14.35 30.56 -20.80
N ALA A 231 -13.69 29.98 -19.80
CA ALA A 231 -13.90 30.34 -18.39
C ALA A 231 -13.24 31.68 -18.02
N GLN A 232 -12.04 31.94 -18.55
CA GLN A 232 -11.37 33.24 -18.38
C GLN A 232 -12.18 34.38 -18.99
N MET A 233 -12.80 34.16 -20.16
CA MET A 233 -13.75 35.11 -20.75
C MET A 233 -14.93 35.43 -19.81
N VAL A 234 -15.49 34.45 -19.10
CA VAL A 234 -16.56 34.69 -18.10
C VAL A 234 -16.07 35.60 -16.99
N VAL A 235 -14.86 35.36 -16.49
CA VAL A 235 -14.23 36.15 -15.43
C VAL A 235 -13.98 37.59 -15.90
N GLU A 236 -13.32 37.76 -17.05
CA GLU A 236 -12.99 39.07 -17.62
C GLU A 236 -14.25 39.92 -17.89
N LEU A 237 -15.29 39.32 -18.48
CA LEU A 237 -16.53 40.03 -18.78
C LEU A 237 -17.32 40.40 -17.52
N LEU A 238 -17.33 39.54 -16.49
CA LEU A 238 -17.97 39.87 -15.21
C LEU A 238 -17.21 40.95 -14.43
N GLU A 239 -15.86 40.93 -14.47
CA GLU A 239 -15.03 41.99 -13.91
C GLU A 239 -15.27 43.32 -14.64
N ALA A 240 -15.34 43.30 -15.97
CA ALA A 240 -15.63 44.50 -16.78
C ALA A 240 -17.06 45.05 -16.58
N ALA A 241 -18.03 44.18 -16.29
CA ALA A 241 -19.40 44.57 -15.96
C ALA A 241 -19.57 45.07 -14.52
N ASN A 242 -18.52 44.98 -13.68
CA ASN A 242 -18.55 45.30 -12.26
C ASN A 242 -19.72 44.61 -11.52
N SER A 243 -20.05 43.38 -11.92
CA SER A 243 -21.19 42.62 -11.39
C SER A 243 -20.94 42.23 -9.93
N THR A 244 -21.95 42.41 -9.09
CA THR A 244 -21.93 42.01 -7.67
C THR A 244 -21.89 40.50 -7.46
N TYR A 245 -22.14 39.71 -8.51
CA TYR A 245 -22.08 38.24 -8.49
C TYR A 245 -20.71 37.69 -8.86
N PHE A 246 -19.77 38.53 -9.31
CA PHE A 246 -18.36 38.15 -9.35
C PHE A 246 -17.84 38.04 -7.92
N GLN A 247 -17.86 36.83 -7.38
CA GLN A 247 -17.58 36.62 -5.98
C GLN A 247 -16.12 36.21 -5.75
N PRO A 248 -15.46 36.74 -4.69
CA PRO A 248 -14.11 36.37 -4.28
C PRO A 248 -13.90 34.86 -4.12
N TRP A 249 -14.96 34.09 -3.84
CA TRP A 249 -14.87 32.65 -3.64
C TRP A 249 -14.46 31.89 -4.90
N LEU A 250 -14.66 32.39 -6.12
CA LEU A 250 -14.21 31.70 -7.34
C LEU A 250 -12.68 31.71 -7.44
N LYS A 251 -12.05 32.83 -7.10
CA LYS A 251 -10.57 32.94 -6.97
C LYS A 251 -10.06 32.09 -5.80
N VAL A 252 -10.74 32.12 -4.67
CA VAL A 252 -10.37 31.31 -3.48
C VAL A 252 -10.52 29.81 -3.74
N SER A 253 -11.55 29.38 -4.48
CA SER A 253 -11.80 27.97 -4.81
C SER A 253 -10.79 27.42 -5.81
N LEU A 254 -10.34 28.26 -6.75
CA LEU A 254 -9.22 27.97 -7.64
C LEU A 254 -7.91 27.82 -6.87
N GLU A 255 -7.59 28.80 -6.02
CA GLU A 255 -6.39 28.74 -5.18
C GLU A 255 -6.39 27.53 -4.25
N ASP A 256 -7.53 27.22 -3.62
CA ASP A 256 -7.64 26.06 -2.74
C ASP A 256 -7.48 24.76 -3.55
N ALA A 257 -8.21 24.57 -4.66
CA ALA A 257 -8.07 23.39 -5.53
C ALA A 257 -6.63 23.19 -6.05
N GLU A 258 -5.96 24.25 -6.49
CA GLU A 258 -4.57 24.20 -6.95
C GLU A 258 -3.60 23.89 -5.82
N ASN A 259 -3.77 24.50 -4.64
CA ASN A 259 -2.96 24.20 -3.46
C ASN A 259 -3.14 22.74 -3.04
N ILE A 260 -4.38 22.24 -2.97
CA ILE A 260 -4.70 20.82 -2.72
C ILE A 260 -3.94 19.93 -3.71
N CYS A 261 -4.06 20.21 -5.01
CA CYS A 261 -3.39 19.42 -6.04
C CYS A 261 -1.87 19.45 -5.94
N LYS A 262 -1.29 20.63 -5.67
CA LYS A 262 0.15 20.83 -5.54
C LYS A 262 0.75 20.01 -4.39
N TYR A 263 0.09 19.96 -3.24
CA TYR A 263 0.60 19.28 -2.05
C TYR A 263 0.23 17.80 -1.98
N MET A 264 -0.83 17.35 -2.65
CA MET A 264 -1.18 15.92 -2.77
C MET A 264 -0.28 15.17 -3.78
N LYS A 265 0.26 15.86 -4.79
CA LYS A 265 1.08 15.25 -5.84
C LYS A 265 2.34 14.52 -5.33
N PRO A 266 3.13 15.07 -4.38
CA PRO A 266 4.24 14.34 -3.77
C PRO A 266 3.79 13.09 -3.00
N LEU A 267 2.66 13.15 -2.30
CA LEU A 267 2.12 12.05 -1.50
C LEU A 267 1.64 10.90 -2.38
N GLN A 268 1.07 11.20 -3.55
CA GLN A 268 0.63 10.17 -4.51
C GLN A 268 1.75 9.17 -4.83
N LYS A 269 2.96 9.66 -5.16
CA LYS A 269 4.10 8.80 -5.46
C LYS A 269 4.52 7.96 -4.25
N GLN A 270 4.38 8.51 -3.04
CA GLN A 270 4.67 7.75 -1.83
C GLN A 270 3.63 6.66 -1.59
N PHE A 271 2.35 6.93 -1.81
CA PHE A 271 1.28 5.93 -1.66
C PHE A 271 1.36 4.81 -2.69
N GLU A 272 1.63 5.13 -3.96
CA GLU A 272 1.84 4.11 -5.00
C GLU A 272 3.04 3.20 -4.65
N ARG A 273 4.10 3.76 -4.07
CA ARG A 273 5.23 2.97 -3.56
C ARG A 273 4.84 2.11 -2.37
N THR A 274 4.17 2.71 -1.40
CA THR A 274 3.69 2.02 -0.19
C THR A 274 2.80 0.83 -0.58
N GLU A 275 1.91 0.96 -1.55
CA GLU A 275 1.07 -0.14 -2.07
C GLU A 275 1.89 -1.24 -2.77
N SER A 276 2.92 -0.87 -3.54
CA SER A 276 3.74 -1.82 -4.30
C SER A 276 4.77 -2.61 -3.49
N LEU A 277 5.14 -2.11 -2.30
CA LEU A 277 6.21 -2.68 -1.50
C LEU A 277 5.69 -3.79 -0.56
N GLU A 278 6.54 -4.81 -0.36
CA GLU A 278 6.31 -5.82 0.68
C GLU A 278 6.67 -5.25 2.05
N LEU A 279 6.00 -5.75 3.09
CA LEU A 279 6.13 -5.23 4.45
C LEU A 279 7.61 -5.11 4.91
N PRO A 280 8.49 -6.13 4.78
CA PRO A 280 9.88 -5.98 5.26
C PRO A 280 10.65 -4.81 4.64
N LYS A 281 10.33 -4.45 3.39
CA LYS A 281 10.95 -3.34 2.67
C LYS A 281 10.39 -1.98 3.11
N MET A 282 9.21 -1.95 3.76
CA MET A 282 8.60 -0.73 4.29
C MET A 282 9.45 -0.06 5.36
N LYS A 283 10.28 -0.81 6.09
CA LYS A 283 11.21 -0.26 7.09
C LYS A 283 12.04 0.91 6.54
N ASN A 284 12.49 0.80 5.29
CA ASN A 284 13.31 1.82 4.64
C ASN A 284 12.49 2.96 4.01
N HIS A 285 11.16 2.77 3.87
CA HIS A 285 10.26 3.71 3.20
C HIS A 285 9.43 4.57 4.18
N ILE A 286 9.26 4.13 5.44
CA ILE A 286 8.53 4.90 6.46
C ILE A 286 9.13 6.30 6.65
N ALA A 287 10.46 6.42 6.77
CA ALA A 287 11.10 7.73 6.95
C ALA A 287 10.88 8.67 5.74
N PRO A 288 11.14 8.27 4.48
CA PRO A 288 10.79 9.07 3.30
C PRO A 288 9.31 9.48 3.21
N LEU A 289 8.39 8.57 3.56
CA LEU A 289 6.97 8.84 3.60
C LEU A 289 6.64 9.94 4.62
N MET A 290 7.12 9.79 5.86
CA MET A 290 6.85 10.74 6.93
C MET A 290 7.48 12.11 6.70
N VAL A 291 8.69 12.17 6.14
CA VAL A 291 9.30 13.44 5.69
C VAL A 291 8.40 14.15 4.68
N THR A 292 7.83 13.39 3.72
CA THR A 292 6.93 13.97 2.71
C THR A 292 5.66 14.52 3.36
N VAL A 293 5.04 13.78 4.29
CA VAL A 293 3.86 14.23 5.04
C VAL A 293 4.18 15.50 5.86
N SER A 294 5.32 15.54 6.56
CA SER A 294 5.74 16.72 7.33
C SER A 294 6.05 17.92 6.45
N LEU A 295 6.69 17.74 5.30
CA LEU A 295 6.93 18.81 4.33
C LEU A 295 5.60 19.38 3.78
N VAL A 296 4.63 18.51 3.50
CA VAL A 296 3.29 18.90 3.07
C VAL A 296 2.59 19.69 4.19
N TRP A 297 2.65 19.23 5.44
CA TRP A 297 2.11 20.00 6.58
C TRP A 297 2.74 21.39 6.72
N VAL A 298 4.07 21.49 6.68
CA VAL A 298 4.80 22.74 6.97
C VAL A 298 4.65 23.79 5.88
N ASN A 299 4.59 23.37 4.61
CA ASN A 299 4.61 24.28 3.47
C ASN A 299 3.21 24.62 2.93
N SER A 300 2.19 23.86 3.31
CA SER A 300 0.85 24.06 2.81
C SER A 300 0.07 25.07 3.64
N LYS A 301 -0.85 25.80 3.02
CA LYS A 301 -1.87 26.61 3.74
C LYS A 301 -2.99 25.72 4.32
N TYR A 302 -2.74 24.42 4.40
CA TYR A 302 -3.73 23.35 4.53
C TYR A 302 -4.12 23.06 5.98
N HIS A 303 -3.69 23.89 6.93
CA HIS A 303 -4.07 23.79 8.34
C HIS A 303 -5.57 23.96 8.57
N LYS A 304 -6.29 24.56 7.62
CA LYS A 304 -7.77 24.56 7.57
C LYS A 304 -8.36 23.16 7.47
N TYR A 305 -7.56 22.18 7.03
CA TYR A 305 -7.95 20.81 6.76
C TYR A 305 -7.24 19.82 7.70
N LYS A 306 -7.10 20.16 9.00
CA LYS A 306 -6.52 19.27 10.03
C LYS A 306 -7.13 17.86 10.01
N SER A 307 -8.44 17.76 9.80
CA SER A 307 -9.16 16.50 9.65
C SER A 307 -8.60 15.62 8.52
N HIS A 308 -8.11 16.22 7.43
CA HIS A 308 -7.56 15.51 6.29
C HIS A 308 -6.20 14.90 6.60
N PHE A 309 -5.37 15.57 7.41
CA PHE A 309 -4.10 15.00 7.86
C PHE A 309 -4.31 13.86 8.86
N VAL A 310 -5.27 14.00 9.79
CA VAL A 310 -5.64 12.89 10.70
C VAL A 310 -6.08 11.67 9.90
N PHE A 311 -6.91 11.89 8.88
CA PHE A 311 -7.36 10.85 7.97
C PHE A 311 -6.18 10.22 7.20
N LEU A 312 -5.33 11.04 6.57
CA LEU A 312 -4.16 10.59 5.83
C LEU A 312 -3.24 9.69 6.67
N LEU A 313 -3.00 10.08 7.91
CA LEU A 313 -2.16 9.34 8.84
C LEU A 313 -2.83 8.04 9.30
N ARG A 314 -4.15 8.05 9.50
CA ARG A 314 -4.91 6.82 9.76
C ARG A 314 -4.78 5.85 8.58
N GLU A 315 -4.88 6.35 7.35
CA GLU A 315 -4.77 5.54 6.14
C GLU A 315 -3.39 4.93 5.91
N ILE A 316 -2.33 5.67 6.22
CA ILE A 316 -0.98 5.10 6.23
C ILE A 316 -0.91 3.93 7.23
N GLY A 317 -1.49 4.10 8.42
CA GLY A 317 -1.57 3.06 9.45
C GLY A 317 -2.36 1.84 8.97
N GLY A 318 -3.56 2.05 8.40
CA GLY A 318 -4.39 0.99 7.83
C GLY A 318 -3.68 0.19 6.74
N LEU A 319 -2.83 0.83 5.94
CA LEU A 319 -2.05 0.15 4.90
C LEU A 319 -0.97 -0.75 5.46
N LEU A 320 -0.25 -0.25 6.46
CA LEU A 320 0.73 -1.08 7.16
C LEU A 320 0.07 -2.28 7.83
N ILE A 321 -1.13 -2.09 8.41
CA ILE A 321 -1.95 -3.18 8.97
C ILE A 321 -2.30 -4.22 7.90
N LYS A 322 -2.80 -3.79 6.74
CA LYS A 322 -3.17 -4.70 5.64
C LYS A 322 -1.95 -5.48 5.14
N GLN A 323 -0.80 -4.84 5.03
CA GLN A 323 0.44 -5.52 4.65
C GLN A 323 0.93 -6.47 5.73
N ALA A 324 0.78 -6.11 7.01
CA ALA A 324 1.06 -7.00 8.13
C ALA A 324 0.16 -8.24 8.07
N GLN A 325 -1.14 -8.07 7.84
CA GLN A 325 -2.09 -9.18 7.65
C GLN A 325 -1.70 -10.10 6.49
N ALA A 326 -1.33 -9.53 5.34
CA ALA A 326 -0.92 -10.31 4.17
C ALA A 326 0.42 -11.04 4.38
N TYR A 327 1.32 -10.42 5.15
CA TYR A 327 2.63 -10.99 5.49
C TYR A 327 2.51 -12.10 6.55
N LEU A 328 1.55 -11.97 7.47
CA LEU A 328 1.27 -12.89 8.56
C LEU A 328 0.23 -13.94 8.14
N VAL A 329 0.66 -14.91 7.33
CA VAL A 329 -0.20 -16.04 6.94
C VAL A 329 -0.29 -17.05 8.11
N PRO A 330 -1.48 -17.36 8.64
CA PRO A 330 -1.66 -18.26 9.78
C PRO A 330 -1.02 -19.65 9.58
N GLU A 331 -1.08 -20.19 8.36
CA GLU A 331 -0.51 -21.50 8.02
C GLU A 331 1.03 -21.50 8.05
N LYS A 332 1.67 -20.37 7.71
CA LYS A 332 3.13 -20.22 7.76
C LYS A 332 3.62 -19.95 9.18
N LEU A 333 2.82 -19.21 9.96
CA LEU A 333 3.06 -18.98 11.39
C LEU A 333 3.04 -20.28 12.20
N LEU A 334 2.20 -21.25 11.79
CA LEU A 334 1.99 -22.54 12.45
C LEU A 334 2.74 -23.71 11.78
N SER A 335 3.64 -23.42 10.83
CA SER A 335 4.44 -24.45 10.16
C SER A 335 5.55 -25.01 11.07
N GLU A 336 6.24 -26.07 10.62
CA GLU A 336 7.30 -26.75 11.39
C GLU A 336 8.44 -25.81 11.86
N ASP A 337 8.63 -24.67 11.18
CA ASP A 337 9.59 -23.62 11.55
C ASP A 337 8.92 -22.45 12.30
N ALA A 338 8.45 -22.70 13.53
CA ALA A 338 7.88 -21.68 14.42
C ALA A 338 8.79 -20.45 14.64
N SER A 339 10.11 -20.62 14.44
CA SER A 339 11.09 -19.52 14.48
C SER A 339 10.85 -18.47 13.40
N ASP A 340 10.48 -18.87 12.19
CA ASP A 340 10.30 -17.96 11.06
C ASP A 340 8.94 -17.23 11.11
N GLY A 341 7.93 -17.89 11.69
CA GLY A 341 6.68 -17.25 12.09
C GLY A 341 6.89 -16.13 13.11
N LEU A 342 7.64 -16.41 14.18
CA LEU A 342 7.98 -15.42 15.21
C LEU A 342 8.80 -14.25 14.67
N LYS A 343 9.79 -14.51 13.79
CA LYS A 343 10.55 -13.43 13.11
C LYS A 343 9.65 -12.56 12.24
N SER A 344 8.72 -13.17 11.51
CA SER A 344 7.79 -12.44 10.65
C SER A 344 6.85 -11.56 11.46
N LEU A 345 6.37 -12.06 12.59
CA LEU A 345 5.59 -11.30 13.56
C LEU A 345 6.39 -10.13 14.15
N GLN A 346 7.61 -10.39 14.65
CA GLN A 346 8.44 -9.34 15.23
C GLN A 346 8.71 -8.24 14.21
N ASN A 347 9.04 -8.61 12.97
CA ASN A 347 9.23 -7.64 11.89
C ASN A 347 7.98 -6.79 11.63
N SER A 348 6.77 -7.38 11.65
CA SER A 348 5.53 -6.62 11.50
C SER A 348 5.33 -5.61 12.64
N LEU A 349 5.52 -6.04 13.88
CA LEU A 349 5.41 -5.17 15.06
C LEU A 349 6.44 -4.04 15.04
N ASP A 350 7.69 -4.36 14.71
CA ASP A 350 8.78 -3.37 14.61
C ASP A 350 8.47 -2.29 13.56
N ILE A 351 7.86 -2.66 12.43
CA ILE A 351 7.51 -1.72 11.37
C ILE A 351 6.33 -0.83 11.78
N LEU A 352 5.31 -1.38 12.44
CA LEU A 352 4.19 -0.61 12.98
C LEU A 352 4.66 0.36 14.08
N GLN A 353 5.57 -0.09 14.95
CA GLN A 353 6.18 0.76 15.97
C GLN A 353 7.05 1.86 15.32
N LEU A 354 7.86 1.51 14.32
CA LEU A 354 8.66 2.49 13.58
C LEU A 354 7.81 3.59 12.95
N TYR A 355 6.61 3.26 12.45
CA TYR A 355 5.67 4.25 11.95
C TYR A 355 5.22 5.22 13.06
N ARG A 356 4.84 4.69 14.24
CA ARG A 356 4.45 5.49 15.40
C ARG A 356 5.58 6.39 15.89
N ASP A 357 6.77 5.85 16.05
CA ASP A 357 7.95 6.59 16.48
C ASP A 357 8.33 7.67 15.46
N SER A 358 8.20 7.36 14.16
CA SER A 358 8.41 8.34 13.10
C SER A 358 7.39 9.47 13.20
N TYR A 359 6.10 9.18 13.38
CA TYR A 359 5.08 10.20 13.57
C TYR A 359 5.41 11.17 14.72
N GLU A 360 5.81 10.65 15.87
CA GLU A 360 6.18 11.47 17.03
C GLU A 360 7.45 12.29 16.75
N SER A 361 8.49 11.64 16.22
CA SER A 361 9.78 12.28 15.92
C SER A 361 9.67 13.40 14.89
N TYR A 362 8.99 13.15 13.76
CA TYR A 362 8.83 14.17 12.71
C TYR A 362 7.90 15.30 13.15
N GLY A 363 6.87 15.02 13.96
CA GLY A 363 6.02 16.02 14.58
C GLY A 363 6.76 16.95 15.56
N ALA A 364 7.70 16.40 16.35
CA ALA A 364 8.54 17.19 17.25
C ALA A 364 9.60 18.04 16.52
N ASN A 365 9.98 17.65 15.31
CA ASN A 365 11.09 18.23 14.55
C ASN A 365 10.65 19.11 13.36
N LEU A 366 9.41 19.61 13.34
CA LEU A 366 8.86 20.38 12.22
C LEU A 366 9.67 21.64 11.86
N THR A 367 10.33 22.26 12.84
CA THR A 367 11.13 23.48 12.66
C THR A 367 12.28 23.30 11.67
N LYS A 368 12.76 22.07 11.48
CA LYS A 368 13.83 21.74 10.51
C LYS A 368 13.39 21.90 9.06
N TYR A 369 12.08 21.88 8.79
CA TYR A 369 11.53 21.82 7.44
C TYR A 369 11.00 23.16 6.93
N LYS A 370 11.12 24.24 7.72
CA LYS A 370 10.72 25.61 7.35
C LYS A 370 11.94 26.53 7.28
N LYS A 371 11.83 27.62 6.53
CA LYS A 371 12.88 28.65 6.46
C LYS A 371 13.15 29.23 7.87
N PRO A 372 14.41 29.56 8.21
CA PRO A 372 14.76 30.16 9.49
C PRO A 372 13.94 31.43 9.76
N GLY A 373 13.37 31.56 10.95
CA GLY A 373 12.62 32.75 11.39
C GLY A 373 11.10 32.69 11.22
N ILE A 374 10.54 31.60 10.67
CA ILE A 374 9.08 31.39 10.61
C ILE A 374 8.72 30.14 11.41
N SER A 375 7.87 30.29 12.44
CA SER A 375 7.37 29.14 13.20
C SER A 375 6.44 28.30 12.31
N PRO A 376 6.62 26.97 12.22
CA PRO A 376 5.61 26.09 11.63
C PRO A 376 4.38 26.03 12.54
N GLU A 377 3.23 25.74 11.95
CA GLU A 377 2.03 25.38 12.73
C GLU A 377 2.29 24.09 13.51
N PRO A 378 1.80 23.99 14.76
CA PRO A 378 2.07 22.85 15.63
C PRO A 378 1.48 21.57 15.07
N TRP A 379 2.18 20.46 15.28
CA TRP A 379 1.73 19.09 14.95
C TRP A 379 0.62 18.63 15.90
N SER A 380 -0.53 19.28 15.84
CA SER A 380 -1.63 19.14 16.80
C SER A 380 -2.69 18.15 16.29
N PHE A 381 -2.34 16.88 16.13
CA PHE A 381 -3.30 15.82 15.81
C PHE A 381 -3.55 14.96 17.04
N ASP A 382 -4.80 14.55 17.24
CA ASP A 382 -5.18 13.63 18.31
C ASP A 382 -4.62 12.22 18.00
N PRO A 383 -3.61 11.73 18.75
CA PRO A 383 -2.99 10.44 18.47
C PRO A 383 -3.99 9.28 18.59
N THR A 384 -5.02 9.41 19.43
CA THR A 384 -6.03 8.35 19.60
C THR A 384 -6.85 8.13 18.32
N LYS A 385 -7.09 9.21 17.56
CA LYS A 385 -7.79 9.15 16.27
C LYS A 385 -6.88 8.69 15.15
N VAL A 386 -5.61 9.10 15.17
CA VAL A 386 -4.61 8.70 14.16
C VAL A 386 -4.32 7.20 14.25
N PHE A 387 -4.17 6.67 15.46
CA PHE A 387 -3.77 5.28 15.70
C PHE A 387 -4.93 4.37 16.10
N LEU A 388 -6.18 4.76 15.90
CA LEU A 388 -7.37 4.00 16.35
C LEU A 388 -7.31 2.54 15.91
N GLU A 389 -7.17 2.29 14.61
CA GLU A 389 -7.10 0.95 14.04
C GLU A 389 -5.80 0.24 14.35
N LEU A 390 -4.69 0.98 14.39
CA LEU A 390 -3.36 0.41 14.69
C LEU A 390 -3.29 -0.10 16.14
N ASN A 391 -3.88 0.63 17.08
CA ASN A 391 -3.97 0.24 18.48
C ASN A 391 -4.89 -0.97 18.65
N ALA A 392 -6.05 -0.97 17.98
CA ALA A 392 -6.96 -2.12 17.97
C ALA A 392 -6.25 -3.36 17.41
N PHE A 393 -5.60 -3.23 16.25
CA PHE A 393 -4.80 -4.29 15.64
C PHE A 393 -3.69 -4.79 16.54
N THR A 394 -2.85 -3.90 17.11
CA THR A 394 -1.74 -4.32 17.97
C THR A 394 -2.25 -5.04 19.23
N SER A 395 -3.36 -4.58 19.80
CA SER A 395 -4.02 -5.23 20.94
C SER A 395 -4.60 -6.59 20.55
N ASP A 396 -5.38 -6.65 19.47
CA ASP A 396 -6.01 -7.88 18.97
C ASP A 396 -4.96 -8.90 18.56
N TYR A 397 -3.85 -8.48 17.95
CA TYR A 397 -2.74 -9.36 17.57
C TYR A 397 -1.96 -9.86 18.76
N SER A 398 -1.73 -9.02 19.78
CA SER A 398 -1.16 -9.46 21.05
C SER A 398 -2.05 -10.53 21.69
N LEU A 399 -3.38 -10.34 21.61
CA LEU A 399 -4.36 -11.27 22.16
C LEU A 399 -4.45 -12.56 21.33
N GLN A 400 -4.36 -12.45 20.00
CA GLN A 400 -4.36 -13.57 19.06
C GLN A 400 -3.08 -14.39 19.16
N LEU A 401 -1.92 -13.76 19.36
CA LEU A 401 -0.67 -14.41 19.73
C LEU A 401 -0.78 -15.14 21.05
N HIS A 402 -1.35 -14.48 22.06
CA HIS A 402 -1.55 -15.09 23.37
C HIS A 402 -2.48 -16.31 23.26
N GLN A 403 -3.54 -16.19 22.46
CA GLN A 403 -4.50 -17.26 22.22
C GLN A 403 -3.92 -18.38 21.37
N GLN A 404 -3.13 -18.08 20.34
CA GLN A 404 -2.44 -19.07 19.52
C GLN A 404 -1.31 -19.77 20.28
N PHE A 405 -0.58 -19.06 21.13
CA PHE A 405 0.38 -19.67 22.06
C PHE A 405 -0.37 -20.54 23.06
N SER A 406 -1.49 -20.06 23.59
CA SER A 406 -2.37 -20.83 24.47
C SER A 406 -2.91 -22.07 23.76
N ASP A 407 -3.31 -21.99 22.49
CA ASP A 407 -3.86 -23.09 21.69
C ASP A 407 -2.79 -24.07 21.22
N ALA A 408 -1.59 -23.60 20.85
CA ALA A 408 -0.43 -24.46 20.56
C ALA A 408 0.06 -25.16 21.83
N TYR A 409 0.07 -24.44 22.97
CA TYR A 409 0.26 -25.01 24.29
C TYR A 409 -0.87 -25.99 24.61
N LYS A 410 -2.13 -25.68 24.28
CA LYS A 410 -3.28 -26.54 24.50
C LYS A 410 -3.19 -27.80 23.67
N LEU A 411 -2.79 -27.71 22.41
CA LEU A 411 -2.64 -28.82 21.46
C LEU A 411 -1.40 -29.67 21.77
N PHE A 412 -0.33 -29.06 22.26
CA PHE A 412 0.78 -29.75 22.92
C PHE A 412 0.29 -30.50 24.17
N THR A 413 -0.54 -29.85 24.99
CA THR A 413 -1.14 -30.48 26.17
C THR A 413 -2.26 -31.48 25.83
N GLU A 414 -2.92 -31.40 24.68
CA GLU A 414 -4.02 -32.26 24.23
C GLU A 414 -3.47 -33.49 23.51
N LYS A 415 -2.40 -33.37 22.71
CA LYS A 415 -1.58 -34.51 22.29
C LYS A 415 -0.91 -35.20 23.48
N ALA A 416 -0.59 -34.45 24.53
CA ALA A 416 -0.20 -35.02 25.82
C ALA A 416 -1.42 -35.56 26.62
N ALA A 417 -2.64 -35.08 26.37
CA ALA A 417 -3.88 -35.47 27.06
C ALA A 417 -4.61 -36.66 26.42
N ASP A 418 -4.40 -36.96 25.14
CA ASP A 418 -4.82 -38.22 24.52
C ASP A 418 -4.09 -39.43 25.17
N LYS A 419 -2.99 -39.15 25.90
CA LYS A 419 -2.32 -40.10 26.82
C LYS A 419 -2.73 -39.96 28.29
N CYS A 420 -3.49 -38.93 28.67
CA CYS A 420 -3.75 -38.55 30.05
C CYS A 420 -5.21 -38.10 30.24
N VAL A 421 -6.12 -39.07 30.19
CA VAL A 421 -7.46 -38.98 30.77
C VAL A 421 -7.30 -38.84 32.28
N ASP A 422 -7.36 -37.61 32.83
CA ASP A 422 -8.18 -37.28 34.01
C ASP A 422 -7.81 -35.90 34.58
N MET A 423 -8.80 -35.00 34.61
CA MET A 423 -8.65 -33.57 34.87
C MET A 423 -8.26 -33.22 36.33
N ILE A 424 -8.26 -34.18 37.26
CA ILE A 424 -7.78 -34.02 38.65
C ILE A 424 -6.25 -34.22 38.72
N HIS A 425 -5.68 -35.00 37.81
CA HIS A 425 -4.25 -35.22 37.68
C HIS A 425 -3.52 -34.06 36.99
N LYS A 426 -4.15 -32.98 36.52
CA LYS A 426 -3.42 -31.92 35.79
C LYS A 426 -2.57 -31.01 36.67
N VAL A 427 -2.99 -30.73 37.91
CA VAL A 427 -2.12 -30.05 38.91
C VAL A 427 -1.00 -30.99 39.35
N ASP A 428 -1.30 -32.28 39.54
CA ASP A 428 -0.31 -33.27 39.96
C ASP A 428 0.64 -33.66 38.83
N ALA A 429 0.21 -33.65 37.57
CA ALA A 429 1.03 -33.89 36.38
C ALA A 429 1.90 -32.68 36.06
N ALA A 430 1.41 -31.44 36.27
CA ALA A 430 2.25 -30.26 36.20
C ALA A 430 3.27 -30.24 37.35
N LYS A 431 2.89 -30.67 38.56
CA LYS A 431 3.82 -30.89 39.68
C LYS A 431 4.78 -32.04 39.38
N ASP A 432 4.37 -33.12 38.74
CA ASP A 432 5.20 -34.26 38.43
C ASP A 432 6.13 -33.99 37.25
N LEU A 433 5.70 -33.18 36.28
CA LEU A 433 6.53 -32.69 35.19
C LEU A 433 7.53 -31.68 35.71
N LYS A 434 7.11 -30.75 36.59
CA LYS A 434 8.05 -29.88 37.32
C LYS A 434 9.03 -30.69 38.15
N LYS A 435 8.59 -31.69 38.92
CA LYS A 435 9.47 -32.60 39.68
C LYS A 435 10.41 -33.37 38.77
N LYS A 436 9.96 -33.84 37.59
CA LYS A 436 10.82 -34.53 36.61
C LYS A 436 11.83 -33.60 35.98
N THR A 437 11.43 -32.38 35.62
CA THR A 437 12.32 -31.35 35.09
C THR A 437 13.35 -30.92 36.14
N ASP A 438 12.91 -30.68 37.38
CA ASP A 438 13.78 -30.37 38.52
C ASP A 438 14.73 -31.54 38.81
N TYR A 439 14.24 -32.78 38.74
CA TYR A 439 15.07 -33.99 38.85
C TYR A 439 16.11 -34.07 37.74
N ILE A 440 15.75 -33.78 36.49
CA ILE A 440 16.70 -33.74 35.37
C ILE A 440 17.76 -32.67 35.61
N TYR A 441 17.39 -31.46 36.05
CA TYR A 441 18.38 -30.42 36.37
C TYR A 441 19.27 -30.81 37.55
N GLN A 442 18.74 -31.49 38.57
CA GLN A 442 19.55 -32.05 39.65
C GLN A 442 20.47 -33.17 39.17
N GLN A 443 20.03 -34.02 38.22
CA GLN A 443 20.89 -35.02 37.59
C GLN A 443 22.00 -34.34 36.77
N ILE A 444 21.68 -33.29 36.00
CA ILE A 444 22.67 -32.50 35.25
C ILE A 444 23.68 -31.86 36.21
N GLY A 445 23.23 -31.26 37.32
CA GLY A 445 24.11 -30.74 38.37
C GLY A 445 24.99 -31.83 38.98
N THR A 446 24.45 -33.01 39.25
CA THR A 446 25.21 -34.17 39.75
C THR A 446 26.24 -34.66 38.72
N ILE A 447 25.88 -34.71 37.44
CA ILE A 447 26.79 -35.08 36.34
C ILE A 447 27.89 -34.03 36.24
N PHE A 448 27.55 -32.75 36.27
CA PHE A 448 28.53 -31.66 36.30
C PHE A 448 29.52 -31.84 37.44
N CYS A 449 29.05 -31.99 38.68
CA CYS A 449 29.92 -32.21 39.85
C CYS A 449 30.81 -33.45 39.68
N ARG A 450 30.28 -34.57 39.17
CA ARG A 450 31.07 -35.79 38.93
C ARG A 450 32.14 -35.59 37.86
N VAL A 451 31.78 -34.96 36.75
CA VAL A 451 32.72 -34.68 35.65
C VAL A 451 33.76 -33.67 36.10
N PHE A 452 33.37 -32.70 36.93
CA PHE A 452 34.26 -31.68 37.49
C PHE A 452 35.25 -32.27 38.51
N VAL A 453 34.79 -33.09 39.46
CA VAL A 453 35.68 -33.77 40.43
C VAL A 453 36.67 -34.70 39.74
N ASN A 454 36.27 -35.32 38.62
CA ASN A 454 37.16 -36.17 37.81
C ASN A 454 38.14 -35.36 36.95
N ALA A 455 38.00 -34.03 36.88
CA ALA A 455 38.97 -33.19 36.19
C ALA A 455 40.21 -32.99 37.09
N SER A 456 41.25 -33.77 36.82
CA SER A 456 42.50 -33.74 37.59
C SER A 456 43.38 -32.50 37.36
N VAL A 457 43.07 -31.69 36.35
CA VAL A 457 43.88 -30.53 35.92
C VAL A 457 42.96 -29.32 35.72
N PRO A 458 43.37 -28.11 36.12
CA PRO A 458 42.53 -26.91 36.00
C PRO A 458 42.03 -26.63 34.59
N CYS A 459 42.82 -26.93 33.56
CA CYS A 459 42.38 -26.79 32.17
C CYS A 459 41.18 -27.70 31.81
N ASN A 460 41.15 -28.92 32.33
CA ASN A 460 40.05 -29.85 32.08
C ASN A 460 38.81 -29.43 32.87
N ALA A 461 39.00 -28.98 34.12
CA ALA A 461 37.93 -28.48 34.96
C ALA A 461 37.28 -27.22 34.34
N PHE A 462 38.10 -26.32 33.79
CA PHE A 462 37.63 -25.16 33.03
C PHE A 462 36.87 -25.54 31.74
N LYS A 463 37.34 -26.53 30.98
CA LYS A 463 36.60 -27.04 29.81
C LYS A 463 35.25 -27.62 30.21
N THR A 464 35.15 -28.31 31.34
CA THR A 464 33.89 -28.80 31.89
C THR A 464 32.93 -27.65 32.18
N VAL A 465 33.40 -26.59 32.85
CA VAL A 465 32.58 -25.38 33.09
C VAL A 465 32.09 -24.78 31.76
N LYS A 466 32.96 -24.64 30.77
CA LYS A 466 32.60 -24.11 29.45
C LYS A 466 31.62 -25.00 28.68
N MET A 467 31.70 -26.32 28.84
CA MET A 467 30.80 -27.27 28.18
C MET A 467 29.36 -27.14 28.68
N PHE A 468 29.17 -26.83 29.95
CA PHE A 468 27.84 -26.64 30.54
C PHE A 468 27.30 -25.22 30.34
N GLY A 469 28.18 -24.21 30.26
CA GLY A 469 27.82 -22.85 29.84
C GLY A 469 26.66 -22.25 30.65
N SER A 470 25.64 -21.73 29.98
CA SER A 470 24.47 -21.10 30.61
C SER A 470 23.60 -22.06 31.43
N LEU A 471 23.81 -23.38 31.34
CA LEU A 471 23.12 -24.34 32.22
C LEU A 471 23.54 -24.18 33.68
N LEU A 472 24.74 -23.65 33.94
CA LEU A 472 25.25 -23.41 35.28
C LEU A 472 24.55 -22.22 35.97
N GLU A 473 23.94 -21.32 35.21
CA GLU A 473 23.16 -20.19 35.73
C GLU A 473 21.75 -20.61 36.21
N HIS A 474 21.35 -21.86 35.96
CA HIS A 474 20.04 -22.36 36.38
C HIS A 474 19.98 -22.50 37.92
N PRO A 475 18.93 -22.03 38.62
CA PRO A 475 18.89 -21.96 40.08
C PRO A 475 19.16 -23.27 40.83
N LEU A 476 18.76 -24.41 40.25
CA LEU A 476 18.97 -25.74 40.83
C LEU A 476 20.39 -26.31 40.62
N ILE A 477 21.21 -25.68 39.76
CA ILE A 477 22.58 -26.08 39.44
C ILE A 477 23.57 -25.04 39.97
N ALA A 478 23.20 -23.76 39.98
CA ALA A 478 24.05 -22.62 40.35
C ALA A 478 24.75 -22.82 41.71
N VAL A 479 24.04 -23.28 42.73
CA VAL A 479 24.61 -23.51 44.08
C VAL A 479 25.74 -24.55 44.06
N ASP A 480 25.57 -25.64 43.31
CA ASP A 480 26.59 -26.65 43.14
C ASP A 480 27.72 -26.15 42.21
N ALA A 481 27.38 -25.39 41.18
CA ALA A 481 28.33 -24.78 40.25
C ALA A 481 29.25 -23.78 40.95
N GLU A 482 28.74 -22.92 41.84
CA GLU A 482 29.53 -21.95 42.62
C GLU A 482 30.60 -22.64 43.48
N ARG A 483 30.24 -23.75 44.12
CA ARG A 483 31.19 -24.55 44.93
C ARG A 483 32.31 -25.10 44.07
N GLU A 484 31.98 -25.71 42.93
CA GLU A 484 32.98 -26.29 42.04
C GLU A 484 33.81 -25.22 41.31
N ILE A 485 33.23 -24.07 40.96
CA ILE A 485 33.95 -22.90 40.43
C ILE A 485 34.93 -22.35 41.48
N SER A 486 34.54 -22.33 42.77
CA SER A 486 35.45 -21.96 43.86
C SER A 486 36.61 -22.97 44.00
N SER A 487 36.33 -24.26 43.81
CA SER A 487 37.35 -25.30 43.73
C SER A 487 38.29 -25.10 42.54
N LEU A 488 37.75 -24.72 41.36
CA LEU A 488 38.53 -24.37 40.17
C LEU A 488 39.52 -23.25 40.48
N LEU A 489 39.07 -22.19 41.14
CA LEU A 489 39.92 -21.06 41.55
C LEU A 489 41.04 -21.50 42.50
N ASN A 490 40.76 -22.42 43.43
CA ASN A 490 41.79 -22.98 44.32
C ASN A 490 42.78 -23.88 43.57
N MET A 491 42.33 -24.69 42.61
CA MET A 491 43.24 -25.48 41.78
C MET A 491 44.12 -24.57 40.93
N PHE A 492 43.54 -23.47 40.43
CA PHE A 492 44.29 -22.45 39.74
C PHE A 492 45.34 -21.78 40.67
N ASP A 493 44.97 -21.39 41.88
CA ASP A 493 45.92 -20.83 42.84
C ASP A 493 47.08 -21.79 43.14
N LYS A 494 46.80 -23.09 43.31
CA LYS A 494 47.83 -24.12 43.49
C LYS A 494 48.77 -24.24 42.30
N GLU A 495 48.25 -24.21 41.08
CA GLU A 495 49.08 -24.30 39.86
C GLU A 495 49.98 -23.06 39.70
N LEU A 496 49.45 -21.86 39.97
CA LEU A 496 50.25 -20.62 40.00
C LEU A 496 51.35 -20.66 41.06
N ASN A 497 51.05 -21.16 42.26
CA ASN A 497 52.05 -21.37 43.30
C ASN A 497 53.11 -22.41 42.90
N GLY A 498 52.73 -23.43 42.13
CA GLY A 498 53.65 -24.39 41.52
C GLY A 498 54.61 -23.72 40.53
N TYR A 499 54.10 -22.90 39.60
CA TYR A 499 54.94 -22.13 38.67
C TYR A 499 55.87 -21.17 39.40
N LYS A 500 55.39 -20.51 40.47
CA LYS A 500 56.20 -19.64 41.33
C LYS A 500 57.33 -20.40 42.03
N LEU A 501 57.06 -21.59 42.55
CA LEU A 501 58.07 -22.44 43.18
C LEU A 501 59.11 -22.92 42.16
N LEU A 502 58.68 -23.39 40.98
CA LEU A 502 59.57 -23.78 39.89
C LEU A 502 60.48 -22.61 39.48
N TYR A 503 59.92 -21.40 39.43
CA TYR A 503 60.69 -20.19 39.16
C TYR A 503 61.78 -19.95 40.22
N TYR A 504 61.42 -19.95 41.50
CA TYR A 504 62.42 -19.72 42.56
C TYR A 504 63.46 -20.83 42.68
N GLN A 505 63.06 -22.09 42.56
CA GLN A 505 64.00 -23.22 42.57
C GLN A 505 65.02 -23.12 41.43
N HIS A 506 64.58 -22.63 40.27
CA HIS A 506 65.48 -22.39 39.14
C HIS A 506 66.43 -21.22 39.43
N MET A 507 65.91 -20.13 40.01
CA MET A 507 66.72 -18.96 40.40
C MET A 507 67.76 -19.28 41.49
N GLU A 508 67.48 -20.21 42.41
CA GLU A 508 68.43 -20.65 43.45
C GLU A 508 69.47 -21.64 42.93
N LYS A 509 69.10 -22.52 41.98
CA LYS A 509 70.00 -23.51 41.38
C LYS A 509 70.67 -22.95 40.11
N LEU A 510 71.46 -21.89 40.25
CA LEU A 510 72.26 -21.24 39.19
C LEU A 510 73.29 -22.14 38.47
N HIS A 511 73.33 -23.46 38.73
CA HIS A 511 74.38 -24.37 38.26
C HIS A 511 73.91 -25.70 37.65
N TYR A 512 72.61 -25.95 37.47
CA TYR A 512 72.15 -27.17 36.77
C TYR A 512 71.22 -26.83 35.61
N PHE A 513 71.57 -27.40 34.44
CA PHE A 513 70.90 -27.27 33.15
C PHE A 513 69.36 -27.27 33.26
N VAL A 514 68.74 -26.31 32.57
CA VAL A 514 67.29 -26.27 32.36
C VAL A 514 66.87 -27.55 31.62
N PRO A 515 65.79 -28.24 32.01
CA PRO A 515 65.28 -29.39 31.26
C PRO A 515 64.59 -28.91 29.98
N ILE A 516 65.38 -28.51 29.00
CA ILE A 516 64.96 -28.21 27.63
C ILE A 516 65.69 -29.16 26.70
N HIS A 517 65.08 -29.42 25.53
CA HIS A 517 65.63 -30.27 24.50
C HIS A 517 67.13 -30.00 24.28
N TRP A 518 67.92 -31.07 24.20
CA TRP A 518 69.40 -31.09 24.17
C TRP A 518 70.04 -30.23 23.06
N SER A 519 69.26 -29.78 22.08
CA SER A 519 69.69 -28.95 20.96
C SER A 519 69.72 -27.44 21.23
N PHE A 520 69.32 -26.96 22.42
CA PHE A 520 69.34 -25.54 22.75
C PHE A 520 70.66 -25.12 23.43
N PRO A 521 71.32 -24.03 22.99
CA PRO A 521 72.42 -23.40 23.72
C PRO A 521 71.97 -22.94 25.12
N PRO A 522 72.86 -22.92 26.15
CA PRO A 522 72.47 -22.66 27.54
C PRO A 522 71.60 -21.41 27.76
N VAL A 523 72.05 -20.26 27.24
CA VAL A 523 71.34 -18.98 27.38
C VAL A 523 70.00 -18.97 26.61
N ALA A 524 69.99 -19.53 25.40
CA ALA A 524 68.78 -19.62 24.60
C ALA A 524 67.75 -20.58 25.23
N GLY A 525 68.24 -21.62 25.90
CA GLY A 525 67.42 -22.52 26.71
C GLY A 525 66.76 -21.78 27.87
N GLU A 526 67.53 -21.12 28.72
CA GLU A 526 66.99 -20.35 29.86
C GLU A 526 65.90 -19.35 29.44
N VAL A 527 66.14 -18.61 28.35
CA VAL A 527 65.15 -17.68 27.78
C VAL A 527 63.91 -18.41 27.29
N GLN A 528 64.05 -19.54 26.61
CA GLN A 528 62.92 -20.32 26.10
C GLN A 528 62.08 -20.92 27.24
N TRP A 529 62.71 -21.38 28.33
CA TRP A 529 61.99 -21.87 29.50
C TRP A 529 61.22 -20.75 30.20
N ALA A 530 61.84 -19.59 30.41
CA ALA A 530 61.16 -18.43 30.98
C ALA A 530 59.99 -17.96 30.10
N LYS A 531 60.16 -18.01 28.78
CA LYS A 531 59.10 -17.71 27.80
C LYS A 531 57.95 -18.72 27.88
N ASN A 532 58.23 -20.02 27.90
CA ASN A 532 57.22 -21.07 28.04
C ASN A 532 56.43 -20.93 29.35
N LEU A 533 57.13 -20.67 30.46
CA LEU A 533 56.50 -20.45 31.76
C LEU A 533 55.56 -19.24 31.73
N LYS A 534 55.99 -18.15 31.09
CA LYS A 534 55.17 -16.95 30.90
C LYS A 534 53.94 -17.22 30.03
N GLU A 535 54.09 -17.93 28.91
CA GLU A 535 52.99 -18.28 28.01
C GLU A 535 51.95 -19.15 28.72
N GLN A 536 52.39 -20.16 29.48
CA GLN A 536 51.50 -21.00 30.29
C GLN A 536 50.71 -20.18 31.31
N ILE A 537 51.34 -19.25 32.02
CA ILE A 537 50.66 -18.34 32.96
C ILE A 537 49.69 -17.41 32.23
N GLN A 538 50.01 -16.94 31.03
CA GLN A 538 49.15 -16.05 30.25
C GLN A 538 47.89 -16.75 29.74
N ASP A 539 48.04 -17.95 29.16
CA ASP A 539 46.91 -18.78 28.71
C ASP A 539 45.98 -19.08 29.87
N PHE A 540 46.56 -19.39 31.03
CA PHE A 540 45.84 -19.63 32.26
C PHE A 540 45.03 -18.41 32.75
N LEU A 541 45.64 -17.22 32.77
CA LEU A 541 44.96 -15.97 33.14
C LEU A 541 43.86 -15.59 32.14
N SER A 542 44.01 -15.95 30.86
CA SER A 542 42.98 -15.74 29.86
C SER A 542 41.74 -16.61 30.12
N ASN A 543 41.94 -17.87 30.52
CA ASN A 543 40.85 -18.78 30.88
C ASN A 543 40.09 -18.26 32.10
N LEU A 544 40.79 -17.78 33.14
CA LEU A 544 40.18 -17.16 34.33
C LEU A 544 39.24 -15.99 33.99
N LYS A 545 39.60 -15.14 33.02
CA LYS A 545 38.75 -13.99 32.60
C LYS A 545 37.46 -14.40 31.90
N SER A 546 37.40 -15.63 31.39
CA SER A 546 36.26 -16.15 30.63
C SER A 546 35.33 -17.05 31.43
N ILE A 547 35.60 -17.21 32.73
CA ILE A 547 34.69 -17.92 33.64
C ILE A 547 33.43 -17.04 33.82
N PRO A 548 32.22 -17.58 33.61
CA PRO A 548 30.99 -16.83 33.85
C PRO A 548 30.94 -16.35 35.31
N GLN A 549 30.51 -15.11 35.52
CA GLN A 549 30.16 -14.63 36.86
C GLN A 549 28.82 -15.26 37.21
N VAL A 550 28.88 -16.45 37.82
CA VAL A 550 27.73 -17.14 38.40
C VAL A 550 27.43 -16.54 39.76
#